data_AF-A0A1D9Q3H0-F1
#
_entry.id   AF-A0A1D9Q3H0-F1
#
_cell.length_a   1.000
_cell.length_b   1.000
_cell.length_c   1.000
_cell.angle_alpha   90.00
_cell.angle_beta   90.00
_cell.angle_gamma   90.00
#
_symmetry.space_group_name_H-M   'P 1'
#
loop_
_entity.id
_entity.type
_entity.pdbx_description
1 polymer ?
#
loop_
_entity_poly.entity_id
_entity_poly.type
_entity_poly.pdbx_seq_one_letter_code
_entity_poly.pdbx_strand_id
1 'polypeptide(L)'
;MAPLHSASFRISVHYPDCNDSEFLTLQQLLRNQDAAADLIAKKAASLLWIGSPKGGFVINENGYFRPYVNATIFAQADAFGKATVAYEVHWDILKKYLAMGGDRSKLGCPATDELWTSDRSCRFNTFTSGAIYCNSKTGTCVVNGEIYKKRMTMDGAEGVMGFPVSDETLTTGGVTLFNMFSHGGAIYYTVTRGAFWIYGDIYKRWMACGGEMGELGYPTSDEEYAPDEVCHFNKFSDGGAIYSTPEYGAVKVGGNIYKRLMALGGDSGYLGNPITDEIPGKYNTCYNDFSGGSIWWHTSIGTREFSGRETNYNINITDILIKELRSARVDTLYITASIATASAGVQSIAQALGEHPAGFVYPSLTLHNCPIGDEETVTLRYLIVHNHSNGRADVLKKLDAIGAAIGGGPVPVSESAVRPFEGWADSGGLGMPFLNSDGVVAAEVATLKGSDVKAHLIMGNTWKVNDKHVGTKAPSWYGATSQYDVLWNVEFS
;
A
#
# COMPACT_ATOMS: atom_id res chain seq x y z
N MET A 1 82.59 42.69 34.46
CA MET A 1 81.16 42.39 34.28
C MET A 1 80.70 43.02 32.99
N ALA A 2 80.45 42.22 31.96
CA ALA A 2 79.77 42.63 30.73
C ALA A 2 78.82 41.50 30.33
N PRO A 3 77.60 41.80 29.84
CA PRO A 3 76.46 40.88 29.89
C PRO A 3 76.45 39.92 28.70
N LEU A 4 75.91 38.71 28.95
CA LEU A 4 75.51 37.76 27.91
C LEU A 4 74.46 38.38 26.99
N HIS A 5 74.79 38.53 25.72
CA HIS A 5 73.81 38.85 24.67
C HIS A 5 72.97 37.61 24.37
N SER A 6 71.67 37.67 24.67
CA SER A 6 70.68 36.74 24.13
C SER A 6 70.51 37.02 22.64
N ALA A 7 70.82 36.04 21.79
CA ALA A 7 70.60 36.13 20.36
C ALA A 7 69.11 35.92 20.07
N SER A 8 68.38 37.00 19.81
CA SER A 8 67.04 36.95 19.24
C SER A 8 67.13 36.69 17.74
N PHE A 9 66.83 35.46 17.32
CA PHE A 9 66.64 35.15 15.90
C PHE A 9 65.31 35.75 15.41
N ARG A 10 65.38 36.73 14.50
CA ARG A 10 64.26 37.14 13.65
C ARG A 10 64.42 36.45 12.30
N ILE A 11 63.49 35.56 11.97
CA ILE A 11 63.32 35.07 10.60
C ILE A 11 62.31 36.01 9.94
N SER A 12 62.77 36.84 9.01
CA SER A 12 61.92 37.62 8.12
C SER A 12 61.90 36.92 6.77
N VAL A 13 60.76 36.31 6.42
CA VAL A 13 60.50 35.82 5.07
C VAL A 13 59.84 36.95 4.31
N HIS A 14 60.49 37.48 3.29
CA HIS A 14 59.97 38.56 2.46
C HIS A 14 59.59 37.96 1.09
N TYR A 15 58.29 37.94 0.79
CA TYR A 15 57.78 37.63 -0.55
C TYR A 15 57.43 38.95 -1.25
N PRO A 16 57.95 39.27 -2.45
CA PRO A 16 57.87 40.62 -2.98
C PRO A 16 56.49 41.09 -3.45
N ASP A 17 55.47 40.23 -3.52
CA ASP A 17 54.18 40.56 -4.16
C ASP A 17 52.95 39.97 -3.44
N CYS A 18 53.02 39.74 -2.12
CA CYS A 18 51.86 39.28 -1.34
C CYS A 18 51.33 40.41 -0.45
N ASN A 19 50.02 40.64 -0.50
CA ASN A 19 49.32 41.56 0.39
C ASN A 19 49.31 40.93 1.80
N ASP A 20 50.30 41.29 2.64
CA ASP A 20 50.52 40.72 3.98
C ASP A 20 49.32 40.89 4.96
N SER A 21 48.27 41.61 4.57
CA SER A 21 47.05 41.78 5.36
C SER A 21 46.13 40.56 5.41
N GLU A 22 46.33 39.56 4.54
CA GLU A 22 45.47 38.36 4.46
C GLU A 22 46.07 37.12 5.17
N PHE A 23 47.33 37.17 5.63
CA PHE A 23 48.01 36.05 6.27
C PHE A 23 48.37 36.33 7.72
N LEU A 24 48.09 35.37 8.62
CA LEU A 24 48.39 35.49 10.04
C LEU A 24 49.90 35.56 10.27
N THR A 25 50.36 36.54 11.06
CA THR A 25 51.76 36.58 11.50
C THR A 25 52.07 35.40 12.43
N LEU A 26 53.32 34.92 12.45
CA LEU A 26 53.79 33.87 13.38
C LEU A 26 53.47 34.21 14.84
N GLN A 27 53.59 35.48 15.20
CA GLN A 27 53.28 35.99 16.54
C GLN A 27 51.78 35.91 16.85
N GLN A 28 50.92 36.08 15.84
CA GLN A 28 49.48 35.91 16.00
C GLN A 28 49.10 34.42 16.15
N LEU A 29 49.75 33.54 15.39
CA LEU A 29 49.55 32.09 15.51
C LEU A 29 49.90 31.59 16.92
N LEU A 30 51.04 32.03 17.46
CA LEU A 30 51.46 31.65 18.81
C LEU A 30 50.49 32.16 19.88
N ARG A 31 50.03 33.42 19.77
CA ARG A 31 49.02 33.97 20.67
C ARG A 31 47.69 33.23 20.60
N ASN A 32 47.27 32.79 19.41
CA ASN A 32 46.05 32.00 19.24
C ASN A 32 46.18 30.61 19.88
N GLN A 33 47.36 29.99 19.79
CA GLN A 33 47.67 28.72 20.45
C GLN A 33 47.64 28.84 21.98
N ASP A 34 48.29 29.86 22.54
CA ASP A 34 48.28 30.11 23.99
C ASP A 34 46.85 30.36 24.51
N ALA A 35 46.07 31.18 23.79
CA ALA A 35 44.68 31.45 24.13
C ALA A 35 43.80 30.18 24.08
N ALA A 36 44.04 29.27 23.14
CA ALA A 36 43.35 27.99 23.05
C ALA A 36 43.73 27.06 24.21
N ALA A 37 45.01 27.02 24.59
CA ALA A 37 45.48 26.25 25.74
C ALA A 37 44.83 26.75 27.05
N ASP A 38 44.74 28.07 27.23
CA ASP A 38 44.06 28.70 28.36
C ASP A 38 42.56 28.40 28.39
N LEU A 39 41.89 28.44 27.24
CA LEU A 39 40.47 28.09 27.11
C LEU A 39 40.20 26.65 27.55
N ILE A 40 41.03 25.71 27.08
CA ILE A 40 40.95 24.29 27.45
C ILE A 40 41.25 24.10 28.94
N ALA A 41 42.27 24.76 29.48
CA ALA A 41 42.61 24.66 30.89
C ALA A 41 41.50 25.20 31.79
N LYS A 42 40.87 26.32 31.40
CA LYS A 42 39.73 26.91 32.11
C LYS A 42 38.53 25.96 32.12
N LYS A 43 38.21 25.34 30.99
CA LYS A 43 37.16 24.32 30.90
C LYS A 43 37.50 23.12 31.79
N ALA A 44 38.73 22.58 31.70
CA ALA A 44 39.14 21.46 32.55
C ALA A 44 39.04 21.76 34.05
N ALA A 45 39.39 22.98 34.47
CA ALA A 45 39.29 23.41 35.86
C ALA A 45 37.83 23.44 36.38
N SER A 46 36.84 23.63 35.48
CA SER A 46 35.41 23.52 35.85
C SER A 46 34.91 22.07 35.98
N LEU A 47 35.68 21.09 35.50
CA LEU A 47 35.30 19.68 35.44
C LEU A 47 36.14 18.85 36.43
N LEU A 48 35.73 18.80 37.70
CA LEU A 48 36.46 18.10 38.77
C LEU A 48 36.70 16.60 38.51
N TRP A 49 35.88 15.97 37.68
CA TRP A 49 35.92 14.54 37.37
C TRP A 49 36.86 14.18 36.20
N ILE A 50 37.38 15.16 35.45
CA ILE A 50 38.09 14.92 34.18
C ILE A 50 39.46 14.22 34.35
N GLY A 51 40.05 14.35 35.55
CA GLY A 51 41.35 13.79 35.90
C GLY A 51 42.54 14.60 35.38
N SER A 52 43.75 14.06 35.52
CA SER A 52 44.98 14.70 35.05
C SER A 52 45.10 14.68 33.51
N PRO A 53 45.89 15.59 32.91
CA PRO A 53 46.20 15.51 31.48
C PRO A 53 46.90 14.18 31.13
N LYS A 54 46.40 13.47 30.12
CA LYS A 54 46.96 12.20 29.64
C LYS A 54 47.99 12.40 28.52
N GLY A 55 48.02 13.59 27.91
CA GLY A 55 48.93 13.93 26.82
C GLY A 55 49.17 15.43 26.68
N GLY A 56 50.00 15.76 25.69
CA GLY A 56 50.28 17.13 25.29
C GLY A 56 49.07 17.83 24.68
N PHE A 57 49.16 19.15 24.60
CA PHE A 57 48.25 19.97 23.79
C PHE A 57 48.47 19.64 22.31
N VAL A 58 47.41 19.30 21.59
CA VAL A 58 47.47 18.91 20.19
C VAL A 58 46.85 20.00 19.32
N ILE A 59 47.53 20.31 18.23
CA ILE A 59 47.12 21.30 17.23
C ILE A 59 46.81 20.54 15.94
N ASN A 60 45.60 20.71 15.44
CA ASN A 60 45.14 20.17 14.17
C ASN A 60 44.62 21.31 13.28
N GLU A 61 44.41 21.01 11.99
CA GLU A 61 43.84 21.93 11.01
C GLU A 61 42.46 22.47 11.45
N ASN A 62 41.69 21.64 12.16
CA ASN A 62 40.30 21.94 12.55
C ASN A 62 40.15 22.49 13.98
N GLY A 63 41.26 22.68 14.71
CA GLY A 63 41.25 23.24 16.06
C GLY A 63 42.29 22.64 17.00
N TYR A 64 42.04 22.79 18.29
CA TYR A 64 42.96 22.40 19.35
C TYR A 64 42.30 21.39 20.27
N PHE A 65 43.05 20.43 20.82
CA PHE A 65 42.49 19.56 21.85
C PHE A 65 43.52 19.09 22.85
N ARG A 66 43.04 18.67 24.02
CA ARG A 66 43.88 18.08 25.06
C ARG A 66 43.20 16.86 25.67
N PRO A 67 43.84 15.68 25.64
CA PRO A 67 43.32 14.49 26.29
C PRO A 67 43.61 14.53 27.80
N TYR A 68 42.61 14.16 28.58
CA TYR A 68 42.65 13.93 30.02
C TYR A 68 42.35 12.46 30.31
N VAL A 69 42.44 12.04 31.58
CA VAL A 69 42.20 10.65 31.96
C VAL A 69 40.78 10.20 31.57
N ASN A 70 39.77 11.03 31.82
CA ASN A 70 38.35 10.66 31.66
C ASN A 70 37.64 11.34 30.48
N ALA A 71 38.26 12.34 29.84
CA ALA A 71 37.67 13.05 28.69
C ALA A 71 38.73 13.63 27.78
N THR A 72 38.29 14.18 26.64
CA THR A 72 39.11 15.09 25.82
C THR A 72 38.34 16.39 25.65
N ILE A 73 39.02 17.52 25.87
CA ILE A 73 38.45 18.84 25.62
C ILE A 73 38.95 19.31 24.27
N PHE A 74 38.01 19.67 23.40
CA PHE A 74 38.24 20.18 22.05
C PHE A 74 37.88 21.66 22.02
N ALA A 75 38.82 22.52 21.62
CA ALA A 75 38.59 23.93 21.35
C ALA A 75 38.47 24.15 19.85
N GLN A 76 37.31 24.64 19.42
CA GLN A 76 37.04 24.94 18.03
C GLN A 76 37.68 26.26 17.64
N ALA A 77 38.41 26.25 16.53
CA ALA A 77 39.04 27.44 15.97
C ALA A 77 38.26 27.97 14.76
N ASP A 78 38.26 29.29 14.60
CA ASP A 78 37.79 29.93 13.36
C ASP A 78 38.81 29.76 12.22
N ALA A 79 38.49 30.30 11.03
CA ALA A 79 39.36 30.25 9.85
C ALA A 79 40.74 30.90 10.07
N PHE A 80 40.90 31.71 11.12
CA PHE A 80 42.15 32.38 11.49
C PHE A 80 42.87 31.68 12.65
N GLY A 81 42.42 30.50 13.04
CA GLY A 81 43.02 29.69 14.11
C GLY A 81 42.69 30.20 15.52
N LYS A 82 41.77 31.15 15.69
CA LYS A 82 41.40 31.67 17.00
C LYS A 82 40.35 30.77 17.64
N ALA A 83 40.68 30.20 18.81
CA ALA A 83 39.73 29.40 19.57
C ALA A 83 38.67 30.28 20.24
N THR A 84 37.39 29.94 20.08
CA THR A 84 36.26 30.71 20.62
C THR A 84 35.49 29.97 21.70
N VAL A 85 35.35 28.65 21.55
CA VAL A 85 34.58 27.79 22.44
C VAL A 85 35.28 26.44 22.59
N ALA A 86 35.14 25.85 23.78
CA ALA A 86 35.66 24.52 24.10
C ALA A 86 34.55 23.60 24.60
N TYR A 87 34.53 22.37 24.07
CA TYR A 87 33.56 21.35 24.38
C TYR A 87 34.25 20.08 24.89
N GLU A 88 33.67 19.41 25.87
CA GLU A 88 34.16 18.10 26.31
C GLU A 88 33.41 16.93 25.67
N VAL A 89 34.16 15.88 25.37
CA VAL A 89 33.64 14.57 24.97
C VAL A 89 34.28 13.52 25.86
N HIS A 90 33.49 12.62 26.43
CA HIS A 90 33.96 11.69 27.46
C HIS A 90 33.44 10.26 27.31
N TRP A 91 34.06 9.34 28.05
CA TRP A 91 33.68 7.92 28.16
C TRP A 91 33.43 7.22 26.80
N ASP A 92 32.29 6.53 26.67
CA ASP A 92 31.96 5.70 25.52
C ASP A 92 31.78 6.53 24.23
N ILE A 93 31.23 7.74 24.36
CA ILE A 93 31.09 8.68 23.24
C ILE A 93 32.47 9.07 22.71
N LEU A 94 33.40 9.42 23.60
CA LEU A 94 34.78 9.73 23.21
C LEU A 94 35.46 8.53 22.55
N LYS A 95 35.26 7.32 23.11
CA LYS A 95 35.83 6.10 22.55
C LYS A 95 35.35 5.86 21.10
N LYS A 96 34.05 6.03 20.85
CA LYS A 96 33.46 5.91 19.51
C LYS A 96 33.98 7.01 18.58
N TYR A 97 33.99 8.26 19.04
CA TYR A 97 34.45 9.41 18.27
C TYR A 97 35.90 9.25 17.80
N LEU A 98 36.80 8.85 18.70
CA LEU A 98 38.21 8.61 18.36
C LEU A 98 38.37 7.41 17.42
N ALA A 99 37.59 6.34 17.59
CA ALA A 99 37.60 5.18 16.69
C ALA A 99 37.16 5.55 15.25
N MET A 100 36.32 6.57 15.10
CA MET A 100 35.92 7.10 13.78
C MET A 100 36.92 8.08 13.17
N GLY A 101 38.02 8.40 13.86
CA GLY A 101 39.02 9.36 13.40
C GLY A 101 38.89 10.76 14.00
N GLY A 102 38.05 10.95 15.02
CA GLY A 102 37.93 12.20 15.78
C GLY A 102 37.51 13.39 14.92
N ASP A 103 38.21 14.51 15.06
CA ASP A 103 37.96 15.78 14.36
C ASP A 103 38.22 15.71 12.84
N ARG A 104 38.86 14.63 12.38
CA ARG A 104 39.06 14.32 10.96
C ARG A 104 37.99 13.39 10.39
N SER A 105 37.08 12.90 11.22
CA SER A 105 35.95 12.07 10.79
C SER A 105 34.88 12.90 10.08
N LYS A 106 33.90 12.23 9.47
CA LYS A 106 32.72 12.88 8.87
C LYS A 106 31.87 13.66 9.87
N LEU A 107 32.08 13.49 11.18
CA LEU A 107 31.36 14.23 12.21
C LEU A 107 31.89 15.66 12.37
N GLY A 108 33.17 15.90 12.08
CA GLY A 108 33.86 17.15 12.36
C GLY A 108 34.02 17.41 13.86
N CYS A 109 34.26 18.67 14.22
CA CYS A 109 34.51 19.08 15.60
C CYS A 109 33.25 18.98 16.48
N PRO A 110 33.39 18.73 17.79
CA PRO A 110 32.27 18.78 18.73
C PRO A 110 31.63 20.16 18.76
N ALA A 111 30.30 20.20 18.85
CA ALA A 111 29.48 21.41 18.91
C ALA A 111 28.76 21.59 20.25
N THR A 112 28.72 20.53 21.08
CA THR A 112 28.21 20.57 22.45
C THR A 112 29.10 19.78 23.39
N ASP A 113 28.95 20.11 24.67
CA ASP A 113 29.27 19.25 25.81
C ASP A 113 28.41 17.97 25.80
N GLU A 114 28.72 17.00 26.66
CA GLU A 114 27.88 15.80 26.77
C GLU A 114 26.54 16.18 27.42
N LEU A 115 25.46 16.03 26.67
CA LEU A 115 24.09 16.35 27.08
C LEU A 115 23.32 15.08 27.39
N TRP A 116 22.20 15.25 28.11
CA TRP A 116 21.19 14.22 28.32
C TRP A 116 19.94 14.56 27.53
N THR A 117 19.26 13.53 27.03
CA THR A 117 17.87 13.65 26.58
C THR A 117 16.98 14.09 27.74
N SER A 118 15.84 14.72 27.44
CA SER A 118 14.90 15.24 28.45
C SER A 118 14.45 14.18 29.46
N ASP A 119 14.24 12.95 29.00
CA ASP A 119 13.88 11.77 29.79
C ASP A 119 15.05 11.13 30.57
N ARG A 120 16.27 11.67 30.39
CA ARG A 120 17.53 11.15 30.95
C ARG A 120 17.81 9.68 30.61
N SER A 121 17.31 9.19 29.49
CA SER A 121 17.55 7.81 29.04
C SER A 121 18.80 7.67 28.18
N CYS A 122 19.24 8.74 27.49
CA CYS A 122 20.38 8.71 26.58
C CYS A 122 21.30 9.91 26.77
N ARG A 123 22.61 9.66 26.70
CA ARG A 123 23.65 10.70 26.67
C ARG A 123 24.05 10.97 25.23
N PHE A 124 24.37 12.20 24.86
CA PHE A 124 24.81 12.51 23.50
C PHE A 124 25.71 13.73 23.41
N ASN A 125 26.58 13.74 22.40
CA ASN A 125 27.26 14.94 21.93
C ASN A 125 26.82 15.21 20.49
N THR A 126 26.60 16.47 20.16
CA THR A 126 26.49 16.90 18.76
C THR A 126 27.84 17.37 18.25
N PHE A 127 28.05 17.17 16.96
CA PHE A 127 29.22 17.56 16.21
C PHE A 127 28.76 18.38 15.01
N THR A 128 29.71 18.99 14.32
CA THR A 128 29.47 19.88 13.18
C THR A 128 28.61 19.23 12.08
N SER A 129 28.73 17.91 11.87
CA SER A 129 28.00 17.17 10.83
C SER A 129 27.46 15.81 11.30
N GLY A 130 27.20 15.67 12.60
CA GLY A 130 26.59 14.46 13.14
C GLY A 130 26.41 14.50 14.65
N ALA A 131 25.96 13.39 15.21
CA ALA A 131 25.83 13.21 16.64
C ALA A 131 26.14 11.76 17.03
N ILE A 132 26.71 11.59 18.23
CA ILE A 132 26.95 10.28 18.83
C ILE A 132 26.09 10.18 20.08
N TYR A 133 25.36 9.09 20.19
CA TYR A 133 24.44 8.78 21.28
C TYR A 133 24.94 7.56 22.04
N CYS A 134 24.83 7.60 23.36
CA CYS A 134 25.18 6.50 24.24
C CYS A 134 24.01 6.17 25.16
N ASN A 135 23.46 4.98 24.98
CA ASN A 135 22.42 4.41 25.83
C ASN A 135 22.89 3.07 26.41
N SER A 136 22.52 2.77 27.66
CA SER A 136 22.98 1.55 28.34
C SER A 136 22.43 0.25 27.74
N LYS A 137 21.31 0.30 27.02
CA LYS A 137 20.67 -0.86 26.40
C LYS A 137 21.15 -1.06 24.96
N THR A 138 21.26 0.01 24.18
CA THR A 138 21.59 -0.08 22.74
C THR A 138 23.05 0.19 22.42
N GLY A 139 23.82 0.69 23.39
CA GLY A 139 25.23 1.01 23.22
C GLY A 139 25.45 2.40 22.64
N THR A 140 26.60 2.56 21.96
CA THR A 140 27.04 3.84 21.40
C THR A 140 26.86 3.86 19.88
N CYS A 141 25.89 4.64 19.41
CA CYS A 141 25.47 4.72 18.02
C CYS A 141 25.77 6.09 17.42
N VAL A 142 26.13 6.13 16.14
CA VAL A 142 26.40 7.36 15.39
C VAL A 142 25.35 7.64 14.33
N VAL A 143 24.97 8.91 14.20
CA VAL A 143 24.17 9.43 13.10
C VAL A 143 24.94 10.57 12.46
N ASN A 144 25.20 10.50 11.16
CA ASN A 144 25.99 11.51 10.44
C ASN A 144 25.40 11.79 9.04
N GLY A 145 26.01 12.71 8.31
CA GLY A 145 25.68 12.95 6.90
C GLY A 145 24.24 13.40 6.66
N GLU A 146 23.66 12.93 5.55
CA GLU A 146 22.31 13.32 5.12
C GLU A 146 21.22 12.79 6.06
N ILE A 147 21.42 11.62 6.68
CA ILE A 147 20.51 11.09 7.70
C ILE A 147 20.47 12.03 8.92
N TYR A 148 21.63 12.52 9.37
CA TYR A 148 21.67 13.49 10.46
C TYR A 148 20.97 14.80 10.11
N LYS A 149 21.25 15.36 8.92
CA LYS A 149 20.58 16.58 8.45
C LYS A 149 19.07 16.42 8.44
N LYS A 150 18.57 15.29 7.91
CA LYS A 150 17.15 14.98 7.92
C LYS A 150 16.59 14.89 9.34
N ARG A 151 17.30 14.20 10.24
CA ARG A 151 16.88 14.09 11.63
C ARG A 151 16.78 15.43 12.35
N MET A 152 17.65 16.39 12.02
CA MET A 152 17.59 17.73 12.61
C MET A 152 16.35 18.53 12.16
N THR A 153 15.67 18.15 11.07
CA THR A 153 14.39 18.77 10.68
C THR A 153 13.20 18.23 11.48
N MET A 154 13.43 17.24 12.37
CA MET A 154 12.41 16.56 13.18
C MET A 154 12.77 16.62 14.67
N ASP A 155 13.21 17.78 15.16
CA ASP A 155 13.57 18.03 16.56
C ASP A 155 14.68 17.13 17.15
N GLY A 156 15.42 16.42 16.28
CA GLY A 156 16.63 15.72 16.65
C GLY A 156 16.44 14.66 17.73
N ALA A 157 17.07 14.87 18.90
CA ALA A 157 17.06 13.94 20.02
C ALA A 157 15.72 13.89 20.78
N GLU A 158 14.93 14.96 20.68
CA GLU A 158 13.63 15.11 21.34
C GLU A 158 12.46 14.80 20.38
N GLY A 159 12.77 14.46 19.13
CA GLY A 159 11.79 14.18 18.10
C GLY A 159 11.09 12.83 18.22
N VAL A 160 10.08 12.63 17.36
CA VAL A 160 9.20 11.44 17.33
C VAL A 160 9.95 10.10 17.21
N MET A 161 11.16 10.09 16.63
CA MET A 161 11.96 8.88 16.45
C MET A 161 12.78 8.48 17.68
N GLY A 162 13.07 9.40 18.60
CA GLY A 162 13.94 9.16 19.76
C GLY A 162 15.42 9.03 19.39
N PHE A 163 16.16 8.18 20.12
CA PHE A 163 17.60 8.01 19.96
C PHE A 163 17.94 6.89 18.98
N PRO A 164 19.08 6.96 18.26
CA PRO A 164 19.50 5.91 17.35
C PRO A 164 19.86 4.63 18.11
N VAL A 165 19.49 3.50 17.53
CA VAL A 165 19.78 2.16 18.05
C VAL A 165 20.68 1.35 17.12
N SER A 166 21.08 1.94 15.99
CA SER A 166 22.08 1.39 15.07
C SER A 166 23.01 2.51 14.58
N ASP A 167 24.20 2.12 14.12
CA ASP A 167 25.02 2.98 13.27
C ASP A 167 24.44 3.05 11.85
N GLU A 168 24.93 4.01 11.07
CA GLU A 168 24.64 4.10 9.64
C GLU A 168 25.13 2.84 8.94
N THR A 169 24.18 2.07 8.39
CA THR A 169 24.43 0.75 7.79
C THR A 169 23.96 0.75 6.35
N LEU A 170 24.71 0.09 5.47
CA LEU A 170 24.25 -0.18 4.11
C LEU A 170 23.20 -1.27 4.13
N THR A 171 22.11 -1.07 3.41
CA THR A 171 21.12 -2.13 3.17
C THR A 171 21.77 -3.26 2.37
N THR A 172 21.21 -4.47 2.45
CA THR A 172 21.80 -5.65 1.79
C THR A 172 21.93 -5.50 0.27
N GLY A 173 21.17 -4.60 -0.35
CA GLY A 173 21.29 -4.25 -1.77
C GLY A 173 22.41 -3.25 -2.10
N GLY A 174 23.05 -2.65 -1.10
CA GLY A 174 24.18 -1.72 -1.24
C GLY A 174 23.82 -0.33 -1.80
N VAL A 175 22.52 -0.05 -2.02
CA VAL A 175 22.06 1.20 -2.64
C VAL A 175 21.67 2.25 -1.60
N THR A 176 21.23 1.83 -0.43
CA THR A 176 20.61 2.70 0.57
C THR A 176 21.36 2.61 1.89
N LEU A 177 21.57 3.75 2.55
CA LEU A 177 22.07 3.84 3.92
C LEU A 177 20.89 4.04 4.87
N PHE A 178 20.96 3.48 6.08
CA PHE A 178 19.91 3.70 7.07
C PHE A 178 20.43 3.71 8.51
N ASN A 179 19.68 4.39 9.37
CA ASN A 179 19.77 4.27 10.83
C ASN A 179 18.40 3.87 11.37
N MET A 180 18.38 3.00 12.38
CA MET A 180 17.19 2.65 13.16
C MET A 180 17.13 3.49 14.45
N PHE A 181 15.92 3.71 14.95
CA PHE A 181 15.65 4.55 16.11
C PHE A 181 14.74 3.86 17.14
N SER A 182 14.84 4.32 18.39
CA SER A 182 14.28 3.66 19.58
C SER A 182 12.76 3.57 19.60
N HIS A 183 12.05 4.48 18.94
CA HIS A 183 10.58 4.47 18.86
C HIS A 183 10.03 3.63 17.70
N GLY A 184 10.84 2.71 17.14
CA GLY A 184 10.37 1.77 16.12
C GLY A 184 10.23 2.39 14.73
N GLY A 185 11.26 3.14 14.33
CA GLY A 185 11.36 3.73 13.00
C GLY A 185 12.79 3.78 12.48
N ALA A 186 12.93 4.21 11.24
CA ALA A 186 14.21 4.32 10.55
C ALA A 186 14.21 5.53 9.61
N ILE A 187 15.40 6.06 9.35
CA ILE A 187 15.64 7.03 8.29
C ILE A 187 16.48 6.33 7.23
N TYR A 188 15.97 6.30 6.00
CA TYR A 188 16.64 5.74 4.83
C TYR A 188 17.15 6.87 3.96
N TYR A 189 18.38 6.75 3.46
CA TYR A 189 19.02 7.70 2.57
C TYR A 189 19.51 7.03 1.29
N THR A 190 19.16 7.62 0.16
CA THR A 190 19.72 7.29 -1.16
C THR A 190 20.30 8.54 -1.80
N VAL A 191 21.39 8.38 -2.56
CA VAL A 191 22.03 9.51 -3.27
C VAL A 191 21.07 10.17 -4.27
N THR A 192 20.18 9.39 -4.88
CA THR A 192 19.29 9.87 -5.95
C THR A 192 18.03 10.55 -5.44
N ARG A 193 17.52 10.20 -4.24
CA ARG A 193 16.25 10.74 -3.73
C ARG A 193 16.37 11.51 -2.42
N GLY A 194 17.47 11.37 -1.69
CA GLY A 194 17.64 11.99 -0.38
C GLY A 194 17.22 11.07 0.76
N ALA A 195 16.98 11.69 1.93
CA ALA A 195 16.70 10.99 3.18
C ALA A 195 15.22 11.11 3.58
N PHE A 196 14.59 9.97 3.87
CA PHE A 196 13.18 9.84 4.22
C PHE A 196 13.01 8.99 5.47
N TRP A 197 12.05 9.38 6.31
CA TRP A 197 11.77 8.67 7.55
C TRP A 197 10.49 7.84 7.44
N ILE A 198 10.49 6.73 8.18
CA ILE A 198 9.38 5.79 8.27
C ILE A 198 9.34 5.22 9.71
N TYR A 199 8.18 5.15 10.34
CA TYR A 199 8.02 4.70 11.73
C TYR A 199 6.64 4.09 11.95
N GLY A 200 6.40 3.62 13.19
CA GLY A 200 5.07 3.21 13.63
C GLY A 200 4.52 2.02 12.85
N ASP A 201 3.22 2.05 12.59
CA ASP A 201 2.53 0.92 11.96
C ASP A 201 2.84 0.79 10.46
N ILE A 202 3.13 1.91 9.78
CA ILE A 202 3.64 1.89 8.40
C ILE A 202 4.97 1.15 8.33
N TYR A 203 5.92 1.46 9.23
CA TYR A 203 7.21 0.77 9.28
C TYR A 203 7.05 -0.74 9.55
N LYS A 204 6.22 -1.11 10.54
CA LYS A 204 5.95 -2.52 10.86
C LYS A 204 5.37 -3.26 9.67
N ARG A 205 4.39 -2.66 8.97
CA ARG A 205 3.77 -3.27 7.78
C ARG A 205 4.78 -3.41 6.65
N TRP A 206 5.58 -2.38 6.39
CA TRP A 206 6.61 -2.40 5.36
C TRP A 206 7.65 -3.52 5.61
N MET A 207 8.13 -3.64 6.85
CA MET A 207 9.04 -4.73 7.24
C MET A 207 8.38 -6.11 7.08
N ALA A 208 7.08 -6.24 7.40
CA ALA A 208 6.32 -7.47 7.18
C ALA A 208 6.14 -7.82 5.68
N CYS A 209 6.19 -6.81 4.80
CA CYS A 209 6.20 -6.98 3.34
C CYS A 209 7.60 -7.25 2.75
N GLY A 210 8.60 -7.53 3.59
CA GLY A 210 9.98 -7.82 3.15
C GLY A 210 10.93 -6.62 3.22
N GLY A 211 10.46 -5.47 3.73
CA GLY A 211 11.27 -4.26 3.87
C GLY A 211 11.90 -3.84 2.56
N GLU A 212 13.19 -3.54 2.61
CA GLU A 212 13.98 -3.12 1.45
C GLU A 212 14.14 -4.17 0.34
N MET A 213 13.97 -5.46 0.68
CA MET A 213 14.01 -6.56 -0.27
C MET A 213 12.62 -6.96 -0.76
N GLY A 214 11.58 -6.30 -0.22
CA GLY A 214 10.19 -6.50 -0.60
C GLY A 214 9.84 -5.81 -1.90
N GLU A 215 8.61 -6.03 -2.35
CA GLU A 215 8.08 -5.53 -3.63
C GLU A 215 7.97 -4.00 -3.72
N LEU A 216 8.00 -3.31 -2.58
CA LEU A 216 7.89 -1.86 -2.51
C LEU A 216 9.24 -1.16 -2.67
N GLY A 217 10.34 -1.83 -2.35
CA GLY A 217 11.66 -1.22 -2.23
C GLY A 217 11.75 -0.25 -1.04
N TYR A 218 12.46 0.86 -1.22
CA TYR A 218 12.80 1.80 -0.13
C TYR A 218 11.82 2.98 -0.05
N PRO A 219 11.67 3.61 1.13
CA PRO A 219 10.87 4.84 1.26
C PRO A 219 11.39 5.96 0.35
N THR A 220 10.46 6.69 -0.28
CA THR A 220 10.75 7.84 -1.16
C THR A 220 10.02 9.11 -0.76
N SER A 221 9.25 9.04 0.32
CA SER A 221 8.61 10.18 0.96
C SER A 221 8.73 10.03 2.47
N ASP A 222 8.65 11.16 3.17
CA ASP A 222 8.26 11.15 4.57
C ASP A 222 6.80 10.70 4.70
N GLU A 223 6.30 10.60 5.93
CA GLU A 223 4.87 10.44 6.15
C GLU A 223 4.13 11.68 5.65
N GLU A 224 3.25 11.45 4.68
CA GLU A 224 2.33 12.44 4.14
C GLU A 224 0.92 12.17 4.70
N TYR A 225 0.10 13.20 4.77
CA TYR A 225 -1.32 13.08 5.13
C TYR A 225 -2.17 13.16 3.88
N ALA A 226 -3.18 12.29 3.79
CA ALA A 226 -4.23 12.40 2.80
C ALA A 226 -5.10 13.64 3.09
N PRO A 227 -5.89 14.13 2.11
CA PRO A 227 -6.70 15.34 2.28
C PRO A 227 -7.74 15.28 3.41
N ASP A 228 -8.07 14.08 3.90
CA ASP A 228 -8.97 13.91 5.04
C ASP A 228 -8.29 14.16 6.40
N GLU A 229 -6.96 14.36 6.41
CA GLU A 229 -6.10 14.52 7.59
C GLU A 229 -6.15 13.35 8.59
N VAL A 230 -6.74 12.21 8.19
CA VAL A 230 -6.87 11.01 9.03
C VAL A 230 -5.93 9.92 8.52
N CYS A 231 -5.89 9.72 7.20
CA CYS A 231 -4.99 8.75 6.59
C CYS A 231 -3.60 9.37 6.45
N HIS A 232 -2.59 8.65 6.92
CA HIS A 232 -1.18 9.00 6.70
C HIS A 232 -0.47 7.87 5.96
N PHE A 233 0.54 8.19 5.16
CA PHE A 233 1.15 7.22 4.28
C PHE A 233 2.59 7.56 3.89
N ASN A 234 3.36 6.51 3.54
CA ASN A 234 4.66 6.65 2.88
C ASN A 234 4.61 6.04 1.48
N LYS A 235 5.31 6.66 0.53
CA LYS A 235 5.53 6.18 -0.83
C LYS A 235 6.85 5.43 -0.92
N PHE A 236 6.94 4.46 -1.83
CA PHE A 236 8.11 3.60 -1.99
C PHE A 236 8.61 3.51 -3.44
N SER A 237 9.88 3.13 -3.60
CA SER A 237 10.64 3.28 -4.84
C SER A 237 10.15 2.43 -6.00
N ASP A 238 9.56 1.27 -5.73
CA ASP A 238 9.25 0.26 -6.75
C ASP A 238 7.77 0.31 -7.17
N GLY A 239 7.06 1.37 -6.76
CA GLY A 239 5.69 1.66 -7.18
C GLY A 239 4.67 1.11 -6.20
N GLY A 240 4.51 1.81 -5.09
CA GLY A 240 3.47 1.55 -4.10
C GLY A 240 3.52 2.54 -2.95
N ALA A 241 2.51 2.46 -2.09
CA ALA A 241 2.43 3.16 -0.83
C ALA A 241 1.83 2.26 0.25
N ILE A 242 2.15 2.57 1.50
CA ILE A 242 1.50 1.98 2.67
C ILE A 242 0.77 3.10 3.39
N TYR A 243 -0.53 2.90 3.52
CA TYR A 243 -1.49 3.83 4.08
C TYR A 243 -1.89 3.35 5.46
N SER A 244 -2.02 4.25 6.42
CA SER A 244 -2.37 3.92 7.78
C SER A 244 -3.55 4.79 8.20
N THR A 245 -4.63 4.12 8.61
CA THR A 245 -5.82 4.74 9.15
C THR A 245 -6.12 4.15 10.54
N PRO A 246 -6.76 4.90 11.45
CA PRO A 246 -7.17 4.35 12.74
C PRO A 246 -8.14 3.15 12.61
N GLU A 247 -8.93 3.10 11.54
CA GLU A 247 -9.96 2.08 11.32
C GLU A 247 -9.38 0.77 10.77
N TYR A 248 -8.47 0.85 9.79
CA TYR A 248 -7.99 -0.32 9.05
C TYR A 248 -6.51 -0.66 9.33
N GLY A 249 -5.80 0.19 10.07
CA GLY A 249 -4.37 0.06 10.29
C GLY A 249 -3.57 0.31 9.01
N ALA A 250 -2.34 -0.23 8.99
CA ALA A 250 -1.41 -0.07 7.87
C ALA A 250 -1.67 -1.08 6.73
N VAL A 251 -1.99 -0.55 5.55
CA VAL A 251 -2.46 -1.25 4.36
C VAL A 251 -1.56 -0.94 3.17
N LYS A 252 -1.10 -1.99 2.47
CA LYS A 252 -0.28 -1.92 1.26
C LYS A 252 -1.14 -1.77 0.01
N VAL A 253 -0.83 -0.75 -0.81
CA VAL A 253 -1.29 -0.65 -2.20
C VAL A 253 -0.06 -0.57 -3.11
N GLY A 254 0.13 -1.56 -3.98
CA GLY A 254 1.33 -1.69 -4.80
C GLY A 254 1.04 -1.97 -6.28
N GLY A 255 2.12 -2.02 -7.07
CA GLY A 255 2.09 -2.54 -8.44
C GLY A 255 1.14 -1.79 -9.38
N ASN A 256 0.42 -2.54 -10.21
CA ASN A 256 -0.48 -1.96 -11.21
C ASN A 256 -1.72 -1.31 -10.58
N ILE A 257 -2.20 -1.85 -9.45
CA ILE A 257 -3.30 -1.25 -8.69
C ILE A 257 -2.92 0.16 -8.22
N TYR A 258 -1.73 0.32 -7.63
CA TYR A 258 -1.24 1.64 -7.22
C TYR A 258 -1.08 2.61 -8.39
N LYS A 259 -0.57 2.14 -9.54
CA LYS A 259 -0.48 2.97 -10.76
C LYS A 259 -1.86 3.46 -11.21
N ARG A 260 -2.89 2.61 -11.15
CA ARG A 260 -4.26 3.00 -11.48
C ARG A 260 -4.81 3.99 -10.46
N LEU A 261 -4.58 3.79 -9.17
CA LEU A 261 -4.97 4.73 -8.12
C LEU A 261 -4.39 6.12 -8.39
N MET A 262 -3.09 6.21 -8.67
CA MET A 262 -2.43 7.49 -9.00
C MET A 262 -3.02 8.14 -10.26
N ALA A 263 -3.39 7.35 -11.28
CA ALA A 263 -4.06 7.86 -12.48
C ALA A 263 -5.49 8.36 -12.22
N LEU A 264 -6.13 7.92 -11.14
CA LEU A 264 -7.48 8.33 -10.72
C LEU A 264 -7.48 9.50 -9.71
N GLY A 265 -6.33 10.18 -9.53
CA GLY A 265 -6.19 11.30 -8.61
C GLY A 265 -5.51 10.94 -7.28
N GLY A 266 -5.07 9.69 -7.14
CA GLY A 266 -4.32 9.21 -5.99
C GLY A 266 -5.06 9.41 -4.66
N ASP A 267 -4.36 9.98 -3.70
CA ASP A 267 -4.83 10.19 -2.32
C ASP A 267 -5.97 11.23 -2.24
N SER A 268 -6.13 12.04 -3.29
CA SER A 268 -7.23 13.01 -3.46
C SER A 268 -8.34 12.51 -4.40
N GLY A 269 -8.24 11.26 -4.87
CA GLY A 269 -9.19 10.66 -5.79
C GLY A 269 -10.51 10.29 -5.10
N TYR A 270 -11.56 10.08 -5.91
CA TYR A 270 -12.90 9.72 -5.41
C TYR A 270 -12.97 8.35 -4.74
N LEU A 271 -11.97 7.48 -4.96
CA LEU A 271 -11.90 6.18 -4.30
C LEU A 271 -11.60 6.31 -2.80
N GLY A 272 -10.98 7.41 -2.36
CA GLY A 272 -10.63 7.63 -0.96
C GLY A 272 -9.57 6.66 -0.43
N ASN A 273 -9.58 6.43 0.88
CA ASN A 273 -8.53 5.66 1.55
C ASN A 273 -8.66 4.17 1.28
N PRO A 274 -7.53 3.44 1.16
CA PRO A 274 -7.54 2.00 1.06
C PRO A 274 -7.97 1.36 2.39
N ILE A 275 -8.70 0.27 2.26
CA ILE A 275 -9.29 -0.52 3.36
C ILE A 275 -8.56 -1.85 3.52
N THR A 276 -8.18 -2.47 2.41
CA THR A 276 -7.57 -3.80 2.40
C THR A 276 -6.21 -3.75 1.77
N ASP A 277 -5.33 -4.66 2.20
CA ASP A 277 -4.21 -5.07 1.36
C ASP A 277 -4.73 -5.68 0.04
N GLU A 278 -3.81 -5.99 -0.86
CA GLU A 278 -4.15 -6.72 -2.08
C GLU A 278 -4.72 -8.10 -1.72
N ILE A 279 -5.98 -8.33 -2.09
CA ILE A 279 -6.69 -9.60 -1.89
C ILE A 279 -6.65 -10.40 -3.19
N PRO A 280 -6.25 -11.69 -3.15
CA PRO A 280 -6.37 -12.56 -4.31
C PRO A 280 -7.85 -12.87 -4.60
N GLY A 281 -8.28 -12.57 -5.82
CA GLY A 281 -9.60 -12.94 -6.34
C GLY A 281 -9.56 -14.26 -7.12
N LYS A 282 -10.71 -14.67 -7.67
CA LYS A 282 -10.76 -15.82 -8.58
C LYS A 282 -10.10 -15.51 -9.92
N TYR A 283 -9.75 -16.56 -10.65
CA TYR A 283 -9.29 -16.46 -12.04
C TYR A 283 -8.06 -15.54 -12.25
N ASN A 284 -7.08 -15.62 -11.34
CA ASN A 284 -5.86 -14.80 -11.39
C ASN A 284 -6.10 -13.28 -11.34
N THR A 285 -7.20 -12.88 -10.71
CA THR A 285 -7.43 -11.48 -10.36
C THR A 285 -6.88 -11.18 -8.97
N CYS A 286 -6.57 -9.92 -8.70
CA CYS A 286 -6.38 -9.40 -7.35
C CYS A 286 -6.99 -8.00 -7.25
N TYR A 287 -7.27 -7.53 -6.05
CA TYR A 287 -7.86 -6.22 -5.86
C TYR A 287 -7.52 -5.59 -4.52
N ASN A 288 -7.64 -4.27 -4.43
CA ASN A 288 -7.71 -3.52 -3.18
C ASN A 288 -9.07 -2.83 -3.09
N ASP A 289 -9.66 -2.87 -1.90
CA ASP A 289 -10.84 -2.08 -1.58
C ASP A 289 -10.45 -0.71 -1.02
N PHE A 290 -11.26 0.28 -1.35
CA PHE A 290 -11.15 1.66 -0.92
C PHE A 290 -12.51 2.13 -0.37
N SER A 291 -12.54 3.21 0.40
CA SER A 291 -13.79 3.72 0.99
C SER A 291 -14.87 4.07 -0.04
N GLY A 292 -14.45 4.49 -1.24
CA GLY A 292 -15.31 4.85 -2.37
C GLY A 292 -15.42 3.81 -3.49
N GLY A 293 -14.85 2.60 -3.34
CA GLY A 293 -14.89 1.60 -4.41
C GLY A 293 -13.80 0.54 -4.32
N SER A 294 -13.44 -0.06 -5.45
CA SER A 294 -12.35 -1.05 -5.53
C SER A 294 -11.57 -0.90 -6.83
N ILE A 295 -10.28 -1.23 -6.80
CA ILE A 295 -9.48 -1.38 -8.01
C ILE A 295 -9.05 -2.83 -8.11
N TRP A 296 -9.38 -3.45 -9.23
CA TRP A 296 -9.02 -4.82 -9.55
C TRP A 296 -7.96 -4.86 -10.63
N TRP A 297 -7.16 -5.92 -10.64
CA TRP A 297 -6.14 -6.18 -11.63
C TRP A 297 -6.17 -7.64 -12.11
N HIS A 298 -5.88 -7.85 -13.40
CA HIS A 298 -5.66 -9.15 -14.01
C HIS A 298 -4.49 -9.09 -14.98
N THR A 299 -3.70 -10.16 -15.07
CA THR A 299 -2.45 -10.18 -15.86
C THR A 299 -2.63 -9.89 -17.35
N SER A 300 -3.75 -10.30 -17.96
CA SER A 300 -3.95 -10.16 -19.42
C SER A 300 -4.66 -8.88 -19.81
N ILE A 301 -5.40 -8.25 -18.88
CA ILE A 301 -6.36 -7.18 -19.21
C ILE A 301 -6.01 -5.87 -18.49
N GLY A 302 -5.21 -5.93 -17.42
CA GLY A 302 -4.77 -4.76 -16.67
C GLY A 302 -5.74 -4.43 -15.54
N THR A 303 -5.82 -3.15 -15.18
CA THR A 303 -6.60 -2.66 -14.05
C THR A 303 -7.96 -2.13 -14.44
N ARG A 304 -8.97 -2.37 -13.60
CA ARG A 304 -10.30 -1.78 -13.71
C ARG A 304 -10.79 -1.30 -12.34
N GLU A 305 -11.33 -0.11 -12.28
CA GLU A 305 -11.94 0.48 -11.09
C GLU A 305 -13.45 0.32 -11.10
N PHE A 306 -14.02 0.13 -9.91
CA PHE A 306 -15.46 0.10 -9.68
C PHE A 306 -15.78 1.13 -8.60
N SER A 307 -16.64 2.10 -8.93
CA SER A 307 -17.15 3.10 -7.99
C SER A 307 -18.25 2.52 -7.11
N GLY A 308 -18.17 2.78 -5.80
CA GLY A 308 -19.12 2.27 -4.82
C GLY A 308 -18.95 0.77 -4.50
N ARG A 309 -19.54 0.35 -3.36
CA ARG A 309 -19.62 -1.08 -2.97
C ARG A 309 -20.75 -1.82 -3.68
N GLU A 310 -21.77 -1.10 -4.13
CA GLU A 310 -22.81 -1.60 -5.00
C GLU A 310 -22.59 -1.04 -6.40
N THR A 311 -22.57 -1.90 -7.40
CA THR A 311 -22.48 -1.50 -8.79
C THR A 311 -23.75 -1.96 -9.50
N ASN A 312 -24.33 -1.07 -10.30
CA ASN A 312 -25.48 -1.41 -11.12
C ASN A 312 -24.98 -2.09 -12.40
N TYR A 313 -25.44 -3.31 -12.62
CA TYR A 313 -25.08 -4.10 -13.78
C TYR A 313 -26.27 -4.20 -14.74
N ASN A 314 -25.99 -4.17 -16.04
CA ASN A 314 -26.92 -4.77 -17.00
C ASN A 314 -26.52 -6.22 -17.23
N ILE A 315 -27.50 -7.10 -17.25
CA ILE A 315 -27.30 -8.53 -17.41
C ILE A 315 -27.99 -8.95 -18.69
N ASN A 316 -27.19 -9.31 -19.68
CA ASN A 316 -27.67 -9.79 -20.97
C ASN A 316 -27.56 -11.31 -21.03
N ILE A 317 -28.65 -11.95 -21.38
CA ILE A 317 -28.65 -13.36 -21.75
C ILE A 317 -28.47 -13.38 -23.26
N THR A 318 -27.31 -13.76 -23.77
CA THR A 318 -27.00 -13.51 -25.18
C THR A 318 -27.31 -14.67 -26.10
N ASP A 319 -27.06 -15.89 -25.62
CA ASP A 319 -27.16 -17.09 -26.43
C ASP A 319 -27.79 -18.22 -25.63
N ILE A 320 -28.64 -18.98 -26.31
CA ILE A 320 -29.16 -20.26 -25.89
C ILE A 320 -28.93 -21.25 -27.02
N LEU A 321 -28.17 -22.30 -26.76
CA LEU A 321 -28.10 -23.43 -27.68
C LEU A 321 -29.30 -24.34 -27.45
N ILE A 322 -29.95 -24.81 -28.51
CA ILE A 322 -30.99 -25.83 -28.46
C ILE A 322 -30.54 -26.97 -29.38
N LYS A 323 -30.21 -28.14 -28.81
CA LYS A 323 -29.68 -29.26 -29.59
C LYS A 323 -30.73 -30.08 -30.33
N GLU A 324 -31.88 -30.35 -29.70
CA GLU A 324 -32.95 -31.13 -30.33
C GLU A 324 -34.33 -30.57 -29.95
N LEU A 325 -35.20 -30.37 -30.95
CA LEU A 325 -36.58 -29.91 -30.75
C LEU A 325 -37.57 -31.03 -31.07
N ARG A 326 -38.59 -31.17 -30.21
CA ARG A 326 -39.64 -32.19 -30.35
C ARG A 326 -40.61 -31.95 -31.49
N SER A 327 -40.93 -30.69 -31.75
CA SER A 327 -42.09 -30.33 -32.57
C SER A 327 -41.65 -29.81 -33.92
N ALA A 328 -41.94 -30.57 -34.96
CA ALA A 328 -41.91 -30.11 -36.36
C ALA A 328 -43.22 -29.36 -36.72
N ARG A 329 -43.99 -28.90 -35.73
CA ARG A 329 -45.22 -28.10 -35.89
C ARG A 329 -45.13 -26.81 -35.05
N VAL A 330 -45.93 -25.83 -35.48
CA VAL A 330 -46.07 -24.43 -35.04
C VAL A 330 -46.24 -24.29 -33.51
N ASP A 331 -45.17 -24.42 -32.73
CA ASP A 331 -45.18 -24.23 -31.27
C ASP A 331 -44.24 -23.08 -30.89
N THR A 332 -44.75 -22.08 -30.17
CA THR A 332 -43.94 -20.92 -29.76
C THR A 332 -43.16 -21.26 -28.50
N LEU A 333 -41.84 -21.08 -28.56
CA LEU A 333 -40.97 -21.16 -27.40
C LEU A 333 -40.99 -19.83 -26.64
N TYR A 334 -41.04 -19.90 -25.33
CA TYR A 334 -40.95 -18.76 -24.42
C TYR A 334 -39.86 -19.01 -23.39
N ILE A 335 -39.26 -17.94 -22.92
CA ILE A 335 -38.30 -17.96 -21.83
C ILE A 335 -38.68 -16.88 -20.83
N THR A 336 -38.51 -17.20 -19.55
CA THR A 336 -38.38 -16.18 -18.50
C THR A 336 -37.09 -16.41 -17.74
N ALA A 337 -36.46 -15.31 -17.35
CA ALA A 337 -35.28 -15.32 -16.50
C ALA A 337 -35.48 -14.34 -15.35
N SER A 338 -34.90 -14.65 -14.19
CA SER A 338 -34.88 -13.76 -13.06
C SER A 338 -33.52 -13.74 -12.37
N ILE A 339 -33.22 -12.57 -11.81
CA ILE A 339 -32.12 -12.36 -10.88
C ILE A 339 -32.71 -12.02 -9.51
N ALA A 340 -32.14 -12.63 -8.48
CA ALA A 340 -32.43 -12.29 -7.10
C ALA A 340 -31.14 -11.90 -6.39
N THR A 341 -31.16 -10.72 -5.79
CA THR A 341 -30.09 -10.19 -4.93
C THR A 341 -30.70 -9.64 -3.64
N ALA A 342 -29.90 -9.52 -2.59
CA ALA A 342 -30.36 -8.91 -1.36
C ALA A 342 -30.61 -7.40 -1.55
N SER A 343 -29.76 -6.73 -2.34
CA SER A 343 -29.87 -5.29 -2.61
C SER A 343 -31.00 -4.89 -3.57
N ALA A 344 -31.30 -5.70 -4.60
CA ALA A 344 -32.31 -5.38 -5.62
C ALA A 344 -33.67 -6.06 -5.41
N GLY A 345 -33.72 -7.09 -4.55
CA GLY A 345 -34.84 -8.04 -4.56
C GLY A 345 -34.83 -8.86 -5.86
N VAL A 346 -36.02 -9.15 -6.39
CA VAL A 346 -36.18 -9.96 -7.60
C VAL A 346 -36.49 -9.07 -8.79
N GLN A 347 -35.71 -9.21 -9.86
CA GLN A 347 -36.05 -8.69 -11.18
C GLN A 347 -36.22 -9.85 -12.15
N SER A 348 -37.23 -9.78 -13.01
CA SER A 348 -37.52 -10.82 -13.99
C SER A 348 -37.94 -10.25 -15.33
N ILE A 349 -37.70 -11.03 -16.38
CA ILE A 349 -38.08 -10.71 -17.74
C ILE A 349 -38.64 -11.96 -18.41
N ALA A 350 -39.71 -11.84 -19.18
CA ALA A 350 -40.21 -12.89 -20.05
C ALA A 350 -40.22 -12.45 -21.53
N GLN A 351 -39.83 -13.36 -22.42
CA GLN A 351 -39.81 -13.12 -23.85
C GLN A 351 -40.29 -14.35 -24.61
N ALA A 352 -41.05 -14.10 -25.67
CA ALA A 352 -41.36 -15.12 -26.66
C ALA A 352 -40.20 -15.21 -27.66
N LEU A 353 -39.64 -16.39 -27.79
CA LEU A 353 -38.55 -16.69 -28.71
C LEU A 353 -39.10 -16.91 -30.13
N GLY A 354 -40.29 -17.51 -30.24
CA GLY A 354 -40.91 -17.79 -31.52
C GLY A 354 -40.74 -19.26 -31.90
N GLU A 355 -40.92 -19.54 -33.18
CA GLU A 355 -40.66 -20.87 -33.76
C GLU A 355 -39.21 -20.96 -34.20
N HIS A 356 -38.50 -21.95 -33.69
CA HIS A 356 -37.10 -22.18 -34.02
C HIS A 356 -36.87 -23.64 -34.43
N PRO A 357 -35.94 -23.93 -35.35
CA PRO A 357 -35.33 -25.25 -35.46
C PRO A 357 -34.26 -25.44 -34.37
N ALA A 358 -33.73 -26.65 -34.21
CA ALA A 358 -32.56 -26.87 -33.37
C ALA A 358 -31.38 -26.00 -33.84
N GLY A 359 -30.71 -25.31 -32.93
CA GLY A 359 -29.67 -24.32 -33.21
C GLY A 359 -29.50 -23.28 -32.10
N PHE A 360 -28.70 -22.25 -32.37
CA PHE A 360 -28.57 -21.09 -31.47
C PHE A 360 -29.79 -20.17 -31.58
N VAL A 361 -30.30 -19.76 -30.42
CA VAL A 361 -31.29 -18.71 -30.25
C VAL A 361 -30.61 -17.56 -29.52
N TYR A 362 -30.90 -16.33 -29.94
CA TYR A 362 -30.30 -15.10 -29.41
C TYR A 362 -31.37 -14.24 -28.75
N PRO A 363 -31.84 -14.64 -27.57
CA PRO A 363 -32.91 -13.92 -26.90
C PRO A 363 -32.29 -12.68 -26.26
N SER A 364 -32.29 -11.51 -26.91
CA SER A 364 -31.72 -10.27 -26.34
C SER A 364 -32.47 -9.78 -25.08
N LEU A 365 -32.40 -10.57 -24.01
CA LEU A 365 -33.02 -10.37 -22.72
C LEU A 365 -32.04 -9.60 -21.87
N THR A 366 -32.41 -8.37 -21.56
CA THR A 366 -31.62 -7.50 -20.69
C THR A 366 -32.38 -7.20 -19.42
N LEU A 367 -31.78 -7.56 -18.28
CA LEU A 367 -32.16 -7.03 -16.98
C LEU A 367 -31.32 -5.78 -16.73
N HIS A 368 -31.99 -4.65 -16.54
CA HIS A 368 -31.35 -3.35 -16.42
C HIS A 368 -31.20 -2.93 -14.98
N ASN A 369 -30.05 -2.31 -14.66
CA ASN A 369 -29.80 -1.65 -13.38
C ASN A 369 -30.03 -2.59 -12.19
N CYS A 370 -29.36 -3.74 -12.22
CA CYS A 370 -29.34 -4.70 -11.12
C CYS A 370 -28.22 -4.29 -10.13
N PRO A 371 -28.52 -3.69 -8.96
CA PRO A 371 -27.51 -3.44 -7.96
C PRO A 371 -27.02 -4.77 -7.40
N ILE A 372 -25.71 -4.99 -7.51
CA ILE A 372 -25.04 -6.14 -6.92
C ILE A 372 -23.94 -5.68 -5.96
N GLY A 373 -24.01 -6.12 -4.70
CA GLY A 373 -23.00 -5.92 -3.67
C GLY A 373 -21.92 -7.02 -3.67
N ASP A 374 -20.71 -6.69 -3.26
CA ASP A 374 -19.54 -7.58 -3.45
C ASP A 374 -19.62 -8.93 -2.72
N GLU A 375 -20.18 -8.95 -1.52
CA GLU A 375 -20.33 -10.16 -0.70
C GLU A 375 -21.69 -10.83 -0.81
N GLU A 376 -22.62 -10.25 -1.58
CA GLU A 376 -23.95 -10.83 -1.71
C GLU A 376 -23.96 -12.00 -2.69
N THR A 377 -24.89 -12.93 -2.46
CA THR A 377 -25.13 -14.03 -3.38
C THR A 377 -26.12 -13.59 -4.45
N VAL A 378 -25.68 -13.62 -5.69
CA VAL A 378 -26.50 -13.41 -6.87
C VAL A 378 -27.08 -14.75 -7.28
N THR A 379 -28.41 -14.85 -7.28
CA THR A 379 -29.11 -16.05 -7.77
C THR A 379 -29.76 -15.77 -9.09
N LEU A 380 -29.30 -16.45 -10.13
CA LEU A 380 -29.80 -16.36 -11.48
C LEU A 380 -30.63 -17.60 -11.79
N ARG A 381 -31.83 -17.40 -12.34
CA ARG A 381 -32.76 -18.48 -12.67
C ARG A 381 -33.30 -18.28 -14.06
N TYR A 382 -33.55 -19.38 -14.77
CA TYR A 382 -34.34 -19.34 -16.00
C TYR A 382 -35.34 -20.47 -16.06
N LEU A 383 -36.35 -20.26 -16.89
CA LEU A 383 -37.40 -21.21 -17.21
C LEU A 383 -37.74 -21.09 -18.69
N ILE A 384 -37.63 -22.20 -19.42
CA ILE A 384 -38.00 -22.29 -20.83
C ILE A 384 -39.27 -23.14 -20.96
N VAL A 385 -40.19 -22.64 -21.77
CA VAL A 385 -41.56 -23.12 -21.85
C VAL A 385 -42.03 -23.21 -23.30
N HIS A 386 -42.68 -24.31 -23.68
CA HIS A 386 -43.44 -24.41 -24.92
C HIS A 386 -44.92 -24.13 -24.69
N ASN A 387 -45.55 -23.38 -25.60
CA ASN A 387 -46.99 -23.14 -25.58
C ASN A 387 -47.59 -23.01 -26.99
N HIS A 388 -48.66 -23.74 -27.25
CA HIS A 388 -49.42 -23.75 -28.48
C HIS A 388 -50.82 -23.12 -28.35
N SER A 389 -51.36 -23.01 -27.14
CA SER A 389 -52.81 -22.90 -26.93
C SER A 389 -53.32 -21.54 -26.46
N ASN A 390 -52.45 -20.61 -26.05
CA ASN A 390 -52.85 -19.31 -25.49
C ASN A 390 -52.41 -18.11 -26.34
N GLY A 391 -53.16 -17.00 -26.26
CA GLY A 391 -52.74 -15.74 -26.86
C GLY A 391 -51.40 -15.28 -26.27
N ARG A 392 -50.43 -14.92 -27.13
CA ARG A 392 -49.04 -14.57 -26.74
C ARG A 392 -48.93 -13.61 -25.55
N ALA A 393 -49.85 -12.65 -25.43
CA ALA A 393 -49.88 -11.69 -24.33
C ALA A 393 -50.23 -12.32 -22.96
N ASP A 394 -51.12 -13.32 -22.93
CA ASP A 394 -51.51 -14.01 -21.69
C ASP A 394 -50.37 -14.89 -21.18
N VAL A 395 -49.67 -15.57 -22.10
CA VAL A 395 -48.49 -16.39 -21.77
C VAL A 395 -47.38 -15.54 -21.17
N LEU A 396 -47.06 -14.40 -21.78
CA LEU A 396 -46.03 -13.49 -21.26
C LEU A 396 -46.41 -12.96 -19.87
N LYS A 397 -47.66 -12.53 -19.67
CA LYS A 397 -48.12 -12.04 -18.37
C LYS A 397 -47.98 -13.09 -17.26
N LYS A 398 -48.30 -14.35 -17.56
CA LYS A 398 -48.12 -15.47 -16.61
C LYS A 398 -46.66 -15.79 -16.38
N LEU A 399 -45.83 -15.77 -17.43
CA LEU A 399 -44.39 -16.00 -17.31
C LEU A 399 -43.69 -14.89 -16.52
N ASP A 400 -44.09 -13.63 -16.64
CA ASP A 400 -43.57 -12.54 -15.81
C ASP A 400 -43.90 -12.78 -14.33
N ALA A 401 -45.14 -13.18 -14.02
CA ALA A 401 -45.55 -13.51 -12.65
C ALA A 401 -44.77 -14.72 -12.09
N ILE A 402 -44.53 -15.73 -12.93
CA ILE A 402 -43.69 -16.89 -12.60
C ILE A 402 -42.24 -16.46 -12.38
N GLY A 403 -41.68 -15.63 -13.25
CA GLY A 403 -40.31 -15.10 -13.16
C GLY A 403 -40.05 -14.38 -11.83
N ALA A 404 -41.01 -13.54 -11.40
CA ALA A 404 -40.96 -12.87 -10.11
C ALA A 404 -41.03 -13.87 -8.93
N ALA A 405 -41.88 -14.90 -9.05
CA ALA A 405 -42.08 -15.88 -7.99
C ALA A 405 -40.91 -16.86 -7.86
N ILE A 406 -40.30 -17.32 -8.97
CA ILE A 406 -39.10 -18.18 -8.92
C ILE A 406 -37.89 -17.41 -8.39
N GLY A 407 -37.80 -16.10 -8.63
CA GLY A 407 -36.71 -15.30 -8.07
C GLY A 407 -36.78 -15.20 -6.55
N GLY A 408 -37.97 -15.16 -5.96
CA GLY A 408 -38.18 -14.86 -4.54
C GLY A 408 -38.37 -16.07 -3.62
N GLY A 409 -38.60 -17.28 -4.15
CA GLY A 409 -39.06 -18.43 -3.36
C GLY A 409 -38.13 -19.67 -3.35
N PRO A 410 -38.38 -20.63 -2.44
CA PRO A 410 -37.71 -21.95 -2.39
C PRO A 410 -38.21 -22.90 -3.50
N VAL A 411 -38.48 -22.36 -4.69
CA VAL A 411 -39.13 -23.06 -5.80
C VAL A 411 -38.21 -24.15 -6.37
N PRO A 412 -38.71 -25.36 -6.66
CA PRO A 412 -37.90 -26.42 -7.27
C PRO A 412 -37.71 -26.17 -8.77
N VAL A 413 -36.76 -25.30 -9.12
CA VAL A 413 -36.29 -25.04 -10.49
C VAL A 413 -35.08 -25.93 -10.81
N SER A 414 -35.26 -27.26 -10.74
CA SER A 414 -34.22 -28.25 -11.05
C SER A 414 -34.62 -29.17 -12.19
N GLU A 415 -33.64 -29.82 -12.83
CA GLU A 415 -33.76 -30.70 -14.01
C GLU A 415 -34.91 -31.74 -13.94
N SER A 416 -35.32 -32.16 -12.74
CA SER A 416 -36.29 -33.25 -12.53
C SER A 416 -37.76 -32.80 -12.35
N ALA A 417 -38.08 -31.50 -12.44
CA ALA A 417 -39.21 -30.95 -11.71
C ALA A 417 -40.43 -30.45 -12.52
N VAL A 418 -40.81 -31.03 -13.67
CA VAL A 418 -42.04 -30.57 -14.37
C VAL A 418 -43.30 -30.72 -13.50
N ARG A 419 -43.54 -31.89 -12.90
CA ARG A 419 -44.73 -32.11 -12.05
C ARG A 419 -44.69 -31.36 -10.71
N PRO A 420 -43.56 -31.33 -9.98
CA PRO A 420 -43.43 -30.49 -8.78
C PRO A 420 -43.60 -29.00 -9.08
N PHE A 421 -43.15 -28.51 -10.23
CA PHE A 421 -43.27 -27.11 -10.63
C PHE A 421 -44.71 -26.75 -11.05
N GLU A 422 -45.38 -27.62 -11.82
CA GLU A 422 -46.81 -27.54 -12.14
C GLU A 422 -47.67 -27.42 -10.88
N GLY A 423 -47.53 -28.37 -9.96
CA GLY A 423 -48.26 -28.35 -8.70
C GLY A 423 -47.96 -27.12 -7.85
N TRP A 424 -46.71 -26.65 -7.84
CA TRP A 424 -46.31 -25.44 -7.12
C TRP A 424 -46.97 -24.18 -7.70
N ALA A 425 -46.91 -23.95 -9.02
CA ALA A 425 -47.46 -22.72 -9.59
C ALA A 425 -48.99 -22.69 -9.54
N ASP A 426 -49.65 -23.84 -9.68
CA ASP A 426 -51.10 -23.94 -9.51
C ASP A 426 -51.51 -23.71 -8.04
N SER A 427 -50.78 -24.28 -7.08
CA SER A 427 -51.02 -24.02 -5.65
C SER A 427 -50.80 -22.56 -5.25
N GLY A 428 -49.92 -21.85 -5.95
CA GLY A 428 -49.66 -20.42 -5.78
C GLY A 428 -50.69 -19.52 -6.47
N GLY A 429 -51.69 -20.07 -7.15
CA GLY A 429 -52.70 -19.30 -7.87
C GLY A 429 -52.16 -18.54 -9.09
N LEU A 430 -50.93 -18.85 -9.53
CA LEU A 430 -50.33 -18.27 -10.74
C LEU A 430 -50.99 -18.84 -12.00
N GLY A 431 -51.41 -20.11 -11.91
CA GLY A 431 -52.05 -20.87 -12.98
C GLY A 431 -51.08 -21.17 -14.13
N MET A 432 -50.89 -22.44 -14.46
CA MET A 432 -50.05 -22.79 -15.60
C MET A 432 -50.72 -22.46 -16.95
N PRO A 433 -50.02 -21.87 -17.92
CA PRO A 433 -50.56 -21.63 -19.26
C PRO A 433 -50.58 -22.91 -20.13
N PHE A 434 -50.55 -24.11 -19.55
CA PHE A 434 -50.44 -25.37 -20.30
C PHE A 434 -51.80 -26.01 -20.55
N LEU A 435 -52.05 -26.37 -21.81
CA LEU A 435 -53.10 -27.33 -22.18
C LEU A 435 -52.42 -28.47 -22.96
N ASN A 436 -52.55 -29.71 -22.48
CA ASN A 436 -51.99 -30.92 -23.12
C ASN A 436 -50.45 -30.97 -23.18
N SER A 437 -49.84 -31.27 -24.34
CA SER A 437 -48.41 -31.55 -24.56
C SER A 437 -47.47 -30.34 -24.47
N ASP A 438 -47.98 -29.20 -24.00
CA ASP A 438 -47.25 -27.96 -23.73
C ASP A 438 -46.70 -27.96 -22.30
N GLY A 439 -45.51 -27.40 -22.05
CA GLY A 439 -44.90 -27.50 -20.73
C GLY A 439 -43.53 -26.85 -20.58
N VAL A 440 -42.99 -26.93 -19.35
CA VAL A 440 -41.61 -26.57 -19.03
C VAL A 440 -40.66 -27.59 -19.67
N VAL A 441 -39.64 -27.09 -20.35
CA VAL A 441 -38.68 -27.93 -21.08
C VAL A 441 -37.24 -27.82 -20.60
N ALA A 442 -36.90 -26.71 -19.95
CA ALA A 442 -35.62 -26.52 -19.27
C ALA A 442 -35.78 -25.50 -18.14
N ALA A 443 -35.06 -25.72 -17.04
CA ALA A 443 -35.00 -24.80 -15.92
C ALA A 443 -33.71 -25.03 -15.14
N GLU A 444 -33.09 -23.96 -14.65
CA GLU A 444 -31.86 -24.06 -13.85
C GLU A 444 -31.75 -22.92 -12.83
N VAL A 445 -30.95 -23.17 -11.79
CA VAL A 445 -30.53 -22.18 -10.80
C VAL A 445 -29.02 -22.11 -10.76
N ALA A 446 -28.47 -20.94 -11.09
CA ALA A 446 -27.05 -20.68 -11.03
C ALA A 446 -26.78 -19.57 -10.00
N THR A 447 -25.80 -19.77 -9.12
CA THR A 447 -25.45 -18.81 -8.07
C THR A 447 -24.00 -18.38 -8.19
N LEU A 448 -23.74 -17.09 -7.99
CA LEU A 448 -22.38 -16.54 -7.89
C LEU A 448 -22.32 -15.45 -6.83
N LYS A 449 -21.11 -15.11 -6.37
CA LYS A 449 -20.91 -13.92 -5.51
C LYS A 449 -20.83 -12.66 -6.36
N GLY A 450 -21.17 -11.50 -5.81
CA GLY A 450 -20.97 -10.20 -6.49
C GLY A 450 -19.52 -9.95 -6.88
N SER A 451 -18.56 -10.32 -6.04
CA SER A 451 -17.13 -10.32 -6.37
C SER A 451 -16.78 -11.19 -7.59
N ASP A 452 -17.50 -12.29 -7.83
CA ASP A 452 -17.33 -13.09 -9.04
C ASP A 452 -17.86 -12.35 -10.28
N VAL A 453 -18.93 -11.55 -10.17
CA VAL A 453 -19.43 -10.69 -11.27
C VAL A 453 -18.34 -9.71 -11.69
N LYS A 454 -17.71 -9.02 -10.73
CA LYS A 454 -16.59 -8.10 -10.98
C LYS A 454 -15.40 -8.81 -11.64
N ALA A 455 -15.08 -10.03 -11.20
CA ALA A 455 -14.03 -10.83 -11.85
C ALA A 455 -14.35 -11.13 -13.33
N HIS A 456 -15.59 -11.50 -13.66
CA HIS A 456 -16.00 -11.76 -15.05
C HIS A 456 -15.97 -10.48 -15.92
N LEU A 457 -16.34 -9.33 -15.35
CA LEU A 457 -16.20 -8.02 -16.01
C LEU A 457 -14.76 -7.64 -16.35
N ILE A 458 -13.80 -8.21 -15.64
CA ILE A 458 -12.40 -8.03 -15.97
C ILE A 458 -11.98 -9.04 -17.03
N MET A 459 -12.55 -10.25 -17.06
CA MET A 459 -12.16 -11.35 -17.97
C MET A 459 -12.80 -11.33 -19.37
N GLY A 460 -13.56 -10.29 -19.73
CA GLY A 460 -14.26 -10.21 -21.01
C GLY A 460 -15.79 -10.25 -20.89
N ASN A 461 -16.32 -9.85 -19.73
CA ASN A 461 -17.73 -9.58 -19.46
C ASN A 461 -18.68 -10.79 -19.51
N THR A 462 -18.22 -11.98 -19.91
CA THR A 462 -19.09 -13.14 -20.09
C THR A 462 -18.89 -14.18 -19.00
N TRP A 463 -19.98 -14.58 -18.34
CA TRP A 463 -20.04 -15.80 -17.55
C TRP A 463 -20.82 -16.86 -18.31
N LYS A 464 -20.26 -18.07 -18.40
CA LYS A 464 -20.87 -19.18 -19.13
C LYS A 464 -21.38 -20.22 -18.14
N VAL A 465 -22.67 -20.48 -18.19
CA VAL A 465 -23.30 -21.62 -17.52
C VAL A 465 -23.64 -22.64 -18.61
N ASN A 466 -23.25 -23.89 -18.41
CA ASN A 466 -23.44 -24.94 -19.41
C ASN A 466 -24.15 -26.12 -18.77
N ASP A 467 -25.46 -26.19 -19.01
CA ASP A 467 -26.32 -27.17 -18.37
C ASP A 467 -27.00 -28.06 -19.42
N LYS A 468 -27.16 -29.33 -19.08
CA LYS A 468 -27.67 -30.36 -19.99
C LYS A 468 -28.99 -30.89 -19.48
N HIS A 469 -30.09 -30.43 -20.06
CA HIS A 469 -31.42 -30.87 -19.68
C HIS A 469 -31.91 -31.99 -20.59
N VAL A 470 -32.13 -33.16 -20.00
CA VAL A 470 -32.95 -34.19 -20.67
C VAL A 470 -34.41 -33.75 -20.56
N GLY A 471 -35.00 -33.32 -21.68
CA GLY A 471 -36.39 -32.88 -21.71
C GLY A 471 -37.33 -33.93 -21.13
N THR A 472 -38.38 -33.49 -20.44
CA THR A 472 -39.22 -34.41 -19.65
C THR A 472 -40.08 -35.35 -20.49
N LYS A 473 -40.34 -36.55 -19.94
CA LYS A 473 -41.16 -37.61 -20.55
C LYS A 473 -42.61 -37.18 -20.80
N ALA A 474 -42.95 -37.03 -22.09
CA ALA A 474 -44.33 -37.01 -22.53
C ALA A 474 -44.99 -38.40 -22.41
N PRO A 475 -46.34 -38.48 -22.42
CA PRO A 475 -47.07 -39.74 -22.49
C PRO A 475 -46.62 -40.61 -23.67
N SER A 476 -46.63 -41.93 -23.48
CA SER A 476 -46.06 -42.94 -24.41
C SER A 476 -46.60 -42.92 -25.84
N TRP A 477 -47.74 -42.28 -26.09
CA TRP A 477 -48.44 -42.26 -27.38
C TRP A 477 -48.02 -41.11 -28.32
N TYR A 478 -47.04 -40.28 -27.93
CA TYR A 478 -46.68 -39.03 -28.63
C TYR A 478 -45.22 -38.96 -29.13
N GLY A 479 -44.52 -40.09 -29.23
CA GLY A 479 -43.12 -40.16 -29.74
C GLY A 479 -42.02 -39.84 -28.70
N ALA A 480 -40.76 -39.88 -29.13
CA ALA A 480 -39.57 -39.74 -28.27
C ALA A 480 -39.47 -38.37 -27.56
N THR A 481 -38.82 -38.35 -26.40
CA THR A 481 -38.58 -37.15 -25.58
C THR A 481 -37.57 -36.21 -26.23
N SER A 482 -37.83 -34.90 -26.19
CA SER A 482 -36.87 -33.86 -26.59
C SER A 482 -35.63 -33.87 -25.69
N GLN A 483 -34.49 -33.41 -26.20
CA GLN A 483 -33.27 -33.17 -25.42
C GLN A 483 -32.79 -31.73 -25.62
N TYR A 484 -32.56 -30.99 -24.54
CA TYR A 484 -32.17 -29.59 -24.57
C TYR A 484 -30.83 -29.42 -23.84
N ASP A 485 -29.74 -29.21 -24.57
CA ASP A 485 -28.49 -28.70 -23.96
C ASP A 485 -28.53 -27.18 -24.04
N VAL A 486 -28.87 -26.53 -22.92
CA VAL A 486 -29.00 -25.08 -22.82
C VAL A 486 -27.65 -24.52 -22.38
N LEU A 487 -26.93 -23.93 -23.33
CA LEU A 487 -25.77 -23.10 -23.00
C LEU A 487 -26.27 -21.69 -22.68
N TRP A 488 -25.94 -21.16 -21.52
CA TRP A 488 -26.27 -19.80 -21.12
C TRP A 488 -25.02 -18.93 -21.06
N ASN A 489 -24.97 -17.90 -21.92
CA ASN A 489 -23.97 -16.84 -21.81
C ASN A 489 -24.63 -15.63 -21.15
N VAL A 490 -24.08 -15.23 -20.00
CA VAL A 490 -24.47 -14.03 -19.26
C VAL A 490 -23.40 -12.97 -19.47
N GLU A 491 -23.73 -11.90 -20.18
CA GLU A 491 -22.86 -10.74 -20.27
C GLU A 491 -23.23 -9.70 -19.21
N PHE A 492 -22.23 -9.29 -18.44
CA PHE A 492 -22.32 -8.18 -17.50
C PHE A 492 -21.76 -6.92 -18.16
N SER A 493 -22.45 -5.78 -18.03
CA SER A 493 -21.97 -4.49 -18.54
C SER A 493 -22.26 -3.33 -17.62
#